data_AF-X1RT44-F1
#
_entry.id   AF-X1RT44-F1
#
_cell.length_a   1.000
_cell.length_b   1.000
_cell.length_c   1.000
_cell.angle_alpha   90.00
_cell.angle_beta   90.00
_cell.angle_gamma   90.00
#
_symmetry.space_group_name_H-M   'P 1'
#
loop_
_entity.id
_entity.type
_entity.pdbx_description
1 polymer ?
#
loop_
_entity_poly.entity_id
_entity_poly.type
_entity_poly.pdbx_seq_one_letter_code
_entity_poly.pdbx_strand_id
1 'polypeptide(L)'
;MDEDIKKEETRTIESEMKRAFIDYSMSVIMSRALPDVRDGLKPVHRRILYAMNDMGMTHEKAYKKSARIVGETLGKYHPHGDQAVYDSMVRMAQEFSLRYPLVDGQGNFGCFTKDTKVALTDGRNLSFEELIEESRKGIKN
;
A
#
# COMPACT_ATOMS: atom_id res chain seq x y z
N MET A 1 -30.43 12.84 -44.40
CA MET A 1 -30.41 12.04 -43.15
C MET A 1 -29.27 11.07 -43.36
N ASP A 2 -28.06 11.61 -43.35
CA ASP A 2 -26.85 10.90 -43.74
C ASP A 2 -26.30 10.22 -42.48
N GLU A 3 -26.25 8.90 -42.53
CA GLU A 3 -25.73 8.07 -41.47
C GLU A 3 -24.23 8.35 -41.29
N ASP A 4 -23.85 8.76 -40.08
CA ASP A 4 -22.46 8.81 -39.63
C ASP A 4 -21.88 7.39 -39.62
N ILE A 5 -21.35 6.95 -40.77
CA ILE A 5 -20.60 5.71 -40.89
C ILE A 5 -19.34 5.88 -40.04
N LYS A 6 -19.32 5.22 -38.87
CA LYS A 6 -18.11 5.10 -38.04
C LYS A 6 -16.99 4.51 -38.90
N LYS A 7 -16.01 5.34 -39.23
CA LYS A 7 -14.80 4.93 -39.95
C LYS A 7 -14.03 3.93 -39.07
N GLU A 8 -14.04 2.66 -39.45
CA GLU A 8 -13.30 1.62 -38.75
C GLU A 8 -11.81 1.78 -39.09
N GLU A 9 -11.04 2.35 -38.18
CA GLU A 9 -9.58 2.48 -38.32
C GLU A 9 -8.94 1.09 -38.15
N THR A 10 -8.47 0.51 -39.26
CA THR A 10 -7.61 -0.67 -39.21
C THR A 10 -6.24 -0.29 -38.66
N ARG A 11 -5.87 -0.89 -37.54
CA ARG A 11 -4.58 -0.69 -36.87
C ARG A 11 -3.73 -1.94 -36.97
N THR A 12 -2.44 -1.79 -37.23
CA THR A 12 -1.53 -2.94 -37.27
C THR A 12 -1.22 -3.39 -35.85
N ILE A 13 -1.21 -4.71 -35.62
CA ILE A 13 -0.95 -5.29 -34.29
C ILE A 13 0.41 -4.81 -33.76
N GLU A 14 1.44 -4.77 -34.60
CA GLU A 14 2.78 -4.36 -34.20
C GLU A 14 2.83 -2.90 -33.69
N SER A 15 2.13 -1.98 -34.37
CA SER A 15 2.08 -0.58 -33.95
C SER A 15 1.27 -0.39 -32.66
N GLU A 16 0.14 -1.07 -32.52
CA GLU A 16 -0.69 -0.99 -31.32
C GLU A 16 -0.03 -1.65 -30.11
N MET A 17 0.62 -2.80 -30.29
CA MET A 17 1.38 -3.43 -29.20
C MET A 17 2.49 -2.52 -28.68
N LYS A 18 3.27 -1.91 -29.58
CA LYS A 18 4.34 -0.99 -29.19
C LYS A 18 3.78 0.23 -28.45
N ARG A 19 2.70 0.82 -28.96
CA ARG A 19 2.04 1.97 -28.34
C ARG A 19 1.47 1.63 -26.97
N ALA A 20 0.65 0.59 -26.86
CA ALA A 20 0.02 0.18 -25.61
C ALA A 20 1.07 -0.18 -24.55
N PHE A 21 2.16 -0.85 -24.95
CA PHE A 21 3.26 -1.16 -24.07
C PHE A 21 3.93 0.10 -23.52
N ILE A 22 4.26 1.07 -24.38
CA ILE A 22 4.88 2.33 -23.98
C ILE A 22 3.94 3.13 -23.06
N ASP A 23 2.67 3.29 -23.42
CA ASP A 23 1.69 4.07 -22.65
C ASP A 23 1.51 3.49 -21.25
N TYR A 24 1.36 2.17 -21.14
CA TYR A 24 1.27 1.52 -19.84
C TYR A 24 2.57 1.64 -19.05
N SER A 25 3.73 1.37 -19.66
CA SER A 25 5.02 1.39 -18.98
C SER A 25 5.33 2.78 -18.43
N MET A 26 5.07 3.81 -19.23
CA MET A 26 5.28 5.20 -18.88
C MET A 26 4.35 5.62 -17.72
N SER A 27 3.08 5.18 -17.74
CA SER A 27 2.16 5.38 -16.62
C SER A 27 2.63 4.72 -15.31
N VAL A 28 3.21 3.52 -15.39
CA VAL A 28 3.72 2.79 -14.22
C VAL A 28 4.92 3.51 -13.63
N ILE A 29 5.87 3.93 -14.47
CA ILE A 29 7.11 4.59 -14.05
C ILE A 29 6.77 5.91 -13.33
N MET A 30 5.98 6.77 -13.95
CA MET A 30 5.73 8.12 -13.43
C MET A 30 4.69 8.16 -12.31
N SER A 31 3.63 7.35 -12.41
CA SER A 31 2.43 7.53 -11.57
C SER A 31 2.19 6.40 -10.58
N ARG A 32 3.12 5.45 -10.44
CA ARG A 32 2.95 4.31 -9.51
C ARG A 32 4.23 3.88 -8.82
N ALA A 33 5.28 3.59 -9.59
CA ALA A 33 6.43 2.85 -9.11
C ALA A 33 7.45 3.75 -8.39
N LEU A 34 7.82 4.88 -9.01
CA LEU A 34 8.87 5.76 -8.51
C LEU A 34 8.30 6.89 -7.64
N PRO A 35 9.00 7.27 -6.55
CA PRO A 35 8.66 8.45 -5.76
C PRO A 35 9.10 9.74 -6.46
N ASP A 36 8.49 10.86 -6.10
CA ASP A 36 8.95 12.20 -6.52
C ASP A 36 10.17 12.61 -5.68
N VAL A 37 11.15 13.27 -6.29
CA VAL A 37 12.39 13.69 -5.62
C VAL A 37 12.16 14.76 -4.55
N ARG A 38 11.10 15.56 -4.67
CA ARG A 38 10.85 16.71 -3.79
C ARG A 38 10.33 16.30 -2.42
N ASP A 39 9.50 15.25 -2.38
CA ASP A 39 8.87 14.76 -1.15
C ASP A 39 9.20 13.31 -0.82
N GLY A 40 9.82 12.57 -1.74
CA GLY A 40 10.11 11.15 -1.56
C GLY A 40 8.88 10.24 -1.56
N LEU A 41 7.70 10.76 -1.93
CA LEU A 41 6.43 10.05 -1.82
C LEU A 41 5.96 9.50 -3.17
N LYS A 42 5.47 8.26 -3.15
CA LYS A 42 4.68 7.69 -4.25
C LYS A 42 3.29 8.34 -4.28
N PRO A 43 2.60 8.34 -5.44
CA PRO A 43 1.28 8.94 -5.55
C PRO A 43 0.23 8.41 -4.56
N VAL A 44 0.30 7.13 -4.19
CA VAL A 44 -0.61 6.55 -3.18
C VAL A 44 -0.40 7.15 -1.79
N HIS A 45 0.85 7.31 -1.33
CA HIS A 45 1.16 7.91 -0.03
C HIS A 45 0.66 9.35 0.04
N ARG A 46 0.93 10.13 -1.01
CA ARG A 46 0.51 11.54 -1.09
C ARG A 46 -1.02 11.69 -1.01
N ARG A 47 -1.76 10.84 -1.72
CA ARG A 47 -3.23 10.86 -1.71
C ARG A 47 -3.80 10.50 -0.33
N ILE A 48 -3.23 9.51 0.35
CA ILE A 48 -3.65 9.13 1.72
C ILE A 48 -3.44 10.29 2.69
N LEU A 49 -2.22 10.86 2.71
CA LEU A 49 -1.90 11.97 3.62
C LEU A 49 -2.73 13.21 3.31
N TYR A 50 -2.98 13.49 2.03
CA TYR A 50 -3.85 14.59 1.62
C TYR A 50 -5.30 14.38 2.05
N ALA A 51 -5.85 13.17 1.88
CA ALA A 51 -7.19 12.84 2.35
C ALA A 51 -7.31 12.96 3.88
N MET A 52 -6.30 12.50 4.62
CA MET A 52 -6.24 12.68 6.08
C MET A 52 -6.24 14.16 6.47
N ASN A 53 -5.49 15.00 5.75
CA ASN A 53 -5.47 16.44 5.96
C ASN A 53 -6.82 17.11 5.62
N ASP A 54 -7.46 16.76 4.50
CA ASP A 54 -8.78 17.27 4.09
C ASP A 54 -9.87 16.91 5.12
N MET A 55 -9.79 15.71 5.70
CA MET A 55 -10.64 15.27 6.80
C MET A 55 -10.27 15.91 8.15
N GLY A 56 -9.20 16.70 8.20
CA GLY A 56 -8.68 17.35 9.38
C GLY A 56 -8.19 16.37 10.45
N MET A 57 -7.61 15.23 10.07
CA MET A 57 -7.02 14.25 10.99
C MET A 57 -5.63 14.69 11.43
N THR A 58 -5.60 15.62 12.38
CA THR A 58 -4.36 16.05 13.04
C THR A 58 -4.11 15.23 14.30
N HIS A 59 -2.86 15.23 14.78
CA HIS A 59 -2.43 14.50 15.97
C HIS A 59 -3.21 14.83 17.26
N GLU A 60 -3.82 16.01 17.33
CA GLU A 60 -4.64 16.44 18.49
C GLU A 60 -6.01 15.77 18.53
N LYS A 61 -6.48 15.22 17.40
CA LYS A 61 -7.83 14.65 17.31
C LYS A 61 -7.83 13.16 17.60
N ALA A 62 -8.95 12.67 18.14
CA ALA A 62 -9.15 11.26 18.41
C ALA A 62 -9.05 10.40 17.14
N TYR A 63 -8.46 9.21 17.28
CA TYR A 63 -8.31 8.22 16.22
C TYR A 63 -9.63 7.92 15.51
N LYS A 64 -9.54 7.67 14.20
CA LYS A 64 -10.67 7.31 13.34
C LYS A 64 -10.44 5.95 12.70
N LYS A 65 -11.53 5.27 12.35
CA LYS A 65 -11.47 3.96 11.71
C LYS A 65 -10.74 4.03 10.37
N SER A 66 -9.77 3.15 10.16
CA SER A 66 -8.99 3.02 8.92
C SER A 66 -9.86 2.93 7.67
N ALA A 67 -10.96 2.19 7.72
CA ALA A 67 -11.91 2.05 6.61
C ALA A 67 -12.49 3.39 6.13
N ARG A 68 -12.63 4.38 7.03
CA ARG A 68 -13.11 5.72 6.66
C ARG A 68 -12.09 6.48 5.84
N ILE A 69 -10.81 6.40 6.21
CA ILE A 69 -9.69 7.04 5.49
C ILE A 69 -9.53 6.40 4.11
N VAL A 70 -9.59 5.06 4.05
CA VAL A 70 -9.55 4.31 2.79
C VAL A 70 -10.71 4.71 1.88
N GLY A 71 -11.94 4.72 2.40
CA GLY A 71 -13.13 5.11 1.62
C GLY A 71 -13.05 6.53 1.06
N GLU A 72 -12.59 7.50 1.88
CA GLU A 72 -12.41 8.89 1.43
C GLU A 72 -11.34 9.00 0.33
N THR A 73 -10.21 8.33 0.53
CA THR A 73 -9.10 8.34 -0.43
C THR A 73 -9.53 7.77 -1.78
N LEU A 74 -10.31 6.68 -1.76
CA LEU A 74 -10.85 6.06 -2.97
C LEU A 74 -11.87 6.94 -3.68
N GLY A 75 -12.82 7.49 -2.92
CA GLY A 75 -13.91 8.28 -3.47
C GLY A 75 -13.45 9.58 -4.13
N LYS A 76 -12.41 10.22 -3.58
CA LYS A 76 -11.95 11.53 -4.05
C LYS A 76 -10.66 11.52 -4.88
N TYR A 77 -9.70 10.64 -4.56
CA TYR A 77 -8.32 10.83 -5.02
C TYR A 77 -7.69 9.60 -5.69
N HIS A 78 -8.16 8.38 -5.42
CA HIS A 78 -7.48 7.15 -5.83
C HIS A 78 -8.47 6.11 -6.41
N PRO A 79 -8.69 6.09 -7.75
CA PRO A 79 -9.67 5.21 -8.38
C PRO A 79 -9.14 3.78 -8.60
N HIS A 80 -8.47 3.20 -7.61
CA HIS A 80 -7.92 1.84 -7.67
C HIS A 80 -8.36 1.04 -6.43
N GLY A 81 -7.86 -0.18 -6.26
CA GLY A 81 -8.29 -1.07 -5.17
C GLY A 81 -8.06 -0.49 -3.78
N ASP A 82 -9.01 -0.77 -2.89
CA ASP A 82 -8.97 -0.43 -1.46
C ASP A 82 -7.80 -1.08 -0.73
N GLN A 83 -7.47 -2.32 -1.09
CA GLN A 83 -6.36 -3.06 -0.53
C GLN A 83 -5.02 -2.31 -0.69
N ALA A 84 -4.74 -1.75 -1.87
CA ALA A 84 -3.49 -1.04 -2.12
C ALA A 84 -3.37 0.22 -1.24
N VAL A 85 -4.49 0.90 -0.97
CA VAL A 85 -4.54 2.07 -0.10
C VAL A 85 -4.35 1.67 1.36
N TYR A 86 -5.05 0.63 1.80
CA TYR A 86 -4.96 0.12 3.16
C TYR A 86 -3.55 -0.38 3.49
N ASP A 87 -2.95 -1.21 2.63
CA ASP A 87 -1.61 -1.76 2.84
C ASP A 87 -0.55 -0.66 2.88
N SER A 88 -0.68 0.35 2.00
CA SER A 88 0.20 1.52 2.00
C SER A 88 0.08 2.31 3.30
N MET A 89 -1.14 2.51 3.81
CA MET A 89 -1.39 3.20 5.07
C MET A 89 -0.84 2.43 6.27
N VAL A 90 -1.06 1.10 6.31
CA VAL A 90 -0.53 0.23 7.37
C VAL A 90 0.99 0.31 7.41
N ARG A 91 1.65 0.24 6.25
CA ARG A 91 3.12 0.34 6.17
C ARG A 91 3.66 1.69 6.62
N MET A 92 2.90 2.77 6.40
CA MET A 92 3.26 4.11 6.88
C MET A 92 3.14 4.27 8.41
N ALA A 93 2.40 3.38 9.08
CA ALA A 93 2.23 3.36 10.53
C ALA A 93 3.19 2.38 11.26
N GLN A 94 3.89 1.52 10.53
CA GLN A 94 4.81 0.54 11.11
C GLN A 94 6.18 1.15 11.42
N GLU A 95 6.53 1.24 12.71
CA GLU A 95 7.83 1.74 13.19
C GLU A 95 9.02 0.91 12.70
N PHE A 96 8.84 -0.39 12.46
CA PHE A 96 9.90 -1.27 11.94
C PHE A 96 10.07 -1.15 10.41
N SER A 97 9.07 -0.61 9.68
CA SER A 97 9.12 -0.46 8.23
C SER A 97 9.70 0.89 7.81
N LEU A 98 9.44 1.95 8.58
CA LEU A 98 9.90 3.31 8.30
C LEU A 98 10.67 3.88 9.48
N ARG A 99 11.79 4.55 9.18
CA ARG A 99 12.58 5.24 10.20
C ARG A 99 11.78 6.32 10.93
N TYR A 100 10.92 7.02 10.19
CA TYR A 100 9.99 8.02 10.71
C TYR A 100 8.60 7.72 10.16
N PRO A 101 7.72 7.07 10.95
CA PRO A 101 6.33 6.83 10.55
C PRO A 101 5.62 8.15 10.22
N LEU A 102 4.80 8.12 9.18
CA LEU A 102 4.02 9.29 8.73
C LEU A 102 2.57 9.25 9.22
N VAL A 103 2.12 8.07 9.68
CA VAL A 103 0.77 7.84 10.18
C VAL A 103 0.88 7.27 11.58
N ASP A 104 0.12 7.83 12.52
CA ASP A 104 -0.03 7.25 13.85
C ASP A 104 -1.29 6.37 13.88
N GLY A 105 -1.13 5.12 14.29
CA GLY A 105 -2.14 4.08 14.22
C GLY A 105 -2.35 3.38 15.56
N GLN A 106 -3.62 3.25 15.98
CA GLN A 106 -3.99 2.50 17.17
C GLN A 106 -4.53 1.12 16.79
N GLY A 107 -3.85 0.05 17.22
CA GLY A 107 -4.28 -1.34 17.02
C GLY A 107 -3.15 -2.25 16.56
N ASN A 108 -3.50 -3.39 15.96
CA ASN A 108 -2.52 -4.32 15.42
C ASN A 108 -2.18 -3.95 13.97
N PHE A 109 -0.99 -3.38 13.76
CA PHE A 109 -0.46 -3.03 12.44
C PHE A 109 0.61 -4.02 11.95
N GLY A 110 0.57 -5.26 12.44
CA GLY A 110 1.53 -6.31 12.13
C GLY A 110 2.72 -6.32 13.09
N CYS A 111 3.45 -7.42 13.07
CA CYS A 111 4.65 -7.62 13.86
C CYS A 111 5.73 -8.25 12.98
N PHE A 112 6.97 -7.79 13.10
CA PHE A 112 8.10 -8.36 12.37
C PHE A 112 8.37 -9.83 12.73
N THR A 113 7.94 -10.28 13.93
CA THR A 113 8.31 -11.59 14.49
C THR A 113 7.37 -12.74 14.15
N LYS A 114 6.16 -12.47 13.62
CA LYS A 114 5.14 -13.53 13.49
C LYS A 114 5.59 -14.64 12.53
N ASP A 115 6.13 -14.25 11.38
CA ASP A 115 6.57 -15.18 10.33
C ASP A 115 8.10 -15.30 10.21
N THR A 116 8.85 -14.41 10.86
CA THR A 116 10.32 -14.42 10.83
C THR A 116 10.83 -15.50 11.78
N LYS A 117 11.34 -16.60 11.20
CA LYS A 117 12.03 -17.63 11.98
C LYS A 117 13.37 -17.09 12.47
N VAL A 118 13.57 -17.13 13.79
CA VAL A 118 14.80 -16.71 14.45
C VAL A 118 15.60 -17.96 14.81
N ALA A 119 16.91 -17.93 14.54
CA ALA A 119 17.82 -18.97 14.97
C ALA A 119 18.05 -18.87 16.48
N LEU A 120 17.67 -19.92 17.19
CA LEU A 120 17.89 -20.07 18.62
C LEU A 120 19.25 -20.72 18.89
N THR A 121 19.77 -20.54 20.10
CA THR A 121 21.08 -21.07 20.53
C THR A 121 21.16 -22.59 20.56
N ASP A 122 20.03 -23.26 20.56
CA ASP A 122 19.90 -24.73 20.49
C ASP A 122 19.89 -25.28 19.04
N GLY A 123 20.04 -24.40 18.05
CA GLY A 123 20.08 -24.77 16.63
C GLY A 123 18.70 -24.83 15.95
N ARG A 124 17.60 -24.53 16.66
CA ARG A 124 16.25 -24.48 16.08
C ARG A 124 15.97 -23.12 15.42
N ASN A 125 15.22 -23.13 14.32
CA ASN A 125 14.71 -21.93 13.65
C ASN A 125 13.19 -21.84 13.83
N LEU A 126 12.75 -21.07 14.82
CA LEU A 126 11.33 -20.95 15.18
C LEU A 126 10.84 -19.52 14.98
N SER A 127 9.60 -19.38 14.50
CA SER A 127 8.91 -18.09 14.52
C SER A 127 8.39 -17.77 15.92
N PHE A 128 8.04 -16.51 16.17
CA PHE A 128 7.48 -16.12 17.46
C PHE A 128 6.13 -16.77 17.75
N GLU A 129 5.37 -17.11 16.71
CA GLU A 129 4.12 -17.87 16.84
C GLU A 129 4.40 -19.32 17.29
N GLU A 130 5.38 -19.98 16.68
CA GLU A 130 5.83 -21.33 17.06
C GLU A 130 6.35 -21.34 18.52
N LEU A 131 7.07 -20.30 18.94
CA LEU A 131 7.53 -20.13 20.33
C LEU A 131 6.39 -19.95 21.34
N ILE A 132 5.36 -19.17 20.99
CA ILE A 132 4.17 -19.02 21.85
C ILE A 132 3.43 -20.37 21.98
N GLU A 133 3.34 -21.15 20.91
CA GLU A 133 2.75 -22.48 20.97
C GLU A 133 3.55 -23.45 21.85
N GLU A 134 4.88 -23.47 21.73
CA GLU A 134 5.73 -24.30 22.60
C GLU A 134 5.58 -23.90 24.08
N SER A 135 5.56 -22.59 24.36
CA SER A 135 5.33 -22.07 25.70
C SER A 135 3.97 -22.49 26.27
N ARG A 136 2.90 -22.44 25.45
CA ARG A 136 1.56 -22.92 25.83
C ARG A 136 1.51 -24.43 26.07
N LYS A 137 2.34 -25.21 25.37
CA LYS A 137 2.50 -26.65 25.56
C LYS A 137 3.38 -26.99 26.78
N GLY A 138 3.88 -25.98 27.51
CA GLY A 138 4.66 -26.15 28.73
C GLY A 138 6.13 -26.51 28.48
N ILE A 139 6.60 -26.41 27.24
CA ILE A 139 8.01 -26.62 26.89
C ILE A 139 8.76 -25.36 27.32
N LYS A 140 9.60 -25.50 28.35
CA LYS A 140 10.55 -24.47 28.77
C LYS A 140 11.89 -24.80 28.14
N ASN A 141 12.45 -23.85 27.39
CA ASN A 141 13.86 -23.90 26.97
C ASN A 141 14.78 -23.72 28.17
#